data_AF-N6VBV7-F1
#
_entry.id   AF-N6VBV7-F1
#
_cell.length_a   1.000
_cell.length_b   1.000
_cell.length_c   1.000
_cell.angle_alpha   90.00
_cell.angle_beta   90.00
_cell.angle_gamma   90.00
#
_symmetry.space_group_name_H-M   'P 1'
#
loop_
_entity.id
_entity.type
_entity.pdbx_description
1 polymer ?
#
loop_
_entity_poly.entity_id
_entity_poly.type
_entity_poly.pdbx_seq_one_letter_code
_entity_poly.pdbx_strand_id
1 'polypeptide(L)'
;MEGGEIGFMGERGVSLTRGQALLDDVSITGPGDEGTGVYATGTGAVMMKEVDISKVRTGVEVISGKLIMHKGSVAFNGGYGVSLIGGDALLNGVSITGPSNKGTGVNVGGEGKMMMKDVNISGVQTGVWVKNGANAILMGGEIGFKGYYGVYLIGGNAALKNVRMTYMGSNKTAEFIKVKGGIVIAEDIIITSTTDNGQGISVNNGGRVWLTGTDLKGVHKGMTITEGSVRMEGGEINFKGDYGVYLNQGGVALIAVKMTYTGNNNKAEFIRIVGEDTTNAVEKTGKVQKNAVVVASHLTIDGNGYGQGMRVVDGGRVVLIKPNYTNIYNGMAITKGTVQGRRDHF
;
A
#
# COMPACT_ATOMS: atom_id res chain seq x y z
N MET A 1 31.66 6.63 -16.48
CA MET A 1 31.46 7.98 -17.04
C MET A 1 31.22 8.88 -15.86
N GLU A 2 32.04 9.93 -15.74
CA GLU A 2 31.93 10.95 -14.70
C GLU A 2 31.61 12.26 -15.42
N GLY A 3 30.53 12.91 -15.03
CA GLY A 3 30.02 14.08 -15.75
C GLY A 3 29.43 13.75 -17.13
N GLY A 4 28.75 14.73 -17.71
CA GLY A 4 28.37 14.74 -19.13
C GLY A 4 26.93 14.32 -19.43
N GLU A 5 26.62 14.29 -20.72
CA GLU A 5 25.25 14.11 -21.21
C GLU A 5 25.17 12.97 -22.23
N ILE A 6 24.14 12.13 -22.09
CA ILE A 6 23.75 11.09 -23.03
C ILE A 6 22.38 11.48 -23.58
N GLY A 7 22.36 12.12 -24.75
CA GLY A 7 21.16 12.29 -25.56
C GLY A 7 20.99 11.13 -26.53
N PHE A 8 19.82 10.48 -26.56
CA PHE A 8 19.57 9.36 -27.47
C PHE A 8 18.20 9.48 -28.16
N MET A 9 18.15 9.01 -29.41
CA MET A 9 16.92 8.95 -30.23
C MET A 9 16.46 7.51 -30.50
N GLY A 10 17.25 6.52 -30.07
CA GLY A 10 16.95 5.10 -30.24
C GLY A 10 16.18 4.49 -29.09
N GLU A 11 16.19 3.16 -28.99
CA GLU A 11 15.43 2.44 -27.96
C GLU A 11 15.98 2.62 -26.54
N ARG A 12 17.30 2.81 -26.39
CA ARG A 12 17.99 2.77 -25.09
C ARG A 12 19.10 3.80 -25.01
N GLY A 13 19.21 4.52 -23.89
CA GLY A 13 20.34 5.39 -23.59
C GLY A 13 21.58 4.60 -23.20
N VAL A 14 21.45 3.74 -22.17
CA VAL A 14 22.47 2.79 -21.74
C VAL A 14 21.88 1.38 -21.79
N SER A 15 22.56 0.45 -22.46
CA SER A 15 22.11 -0.95 -22.58
C SER A 15 23.21 -1.93 -22.20
N LEU A 16 22.92 -2.84 -21.28
CA LEU A 16 23.86 -3.83 -20.77
C LEU A 16 23.23 -5.22 -20.79
N THR A 17 23.99 -6.21 -21.23
CA THR A 17 23.62 -7.64 -21.18
C THR A 17 24.59 -8.43 -20.30
N ARG A 18 25.88 -8.06 -20.37
CA ARG A 18 26.96 -8.56 -19.53
C ARG A 18 27.93 -7.40 -19.33
N GLY A 19 28.50 -7.24 -18.14
CA GLY A 19 29.44 -6.16 -17.83
C GLY A 19 28.92 -5.17 -16.79
N GLN A 20 29.63 -4.05 -16.64
CA GLN A 20 29.36 -3.06 -15.61
C GLN A 20 29.26 -1.66 -16.23
N ALA A 21 28.29 -0.88 -15.78
CA ALA A 21 28.25 0.55 -16.05
C ALA A 21 28.36 1.31 -14.72
N LEU A 22 29.32 2.23 -14.68
CA LEU A 22 29.56 3.17 -13.59
C LEU A 22 29.26 4.56 -14.14
N LEU A 23 28.20 5.20 -13.65
CA LEU A 23 27.76 6.54 -14.04
C LEU A 23 27.75 7.43 -12.78
N ASP A 24 28.49 8.53 -12.82
CA ASP A 24 28.52 9.54 -11.74
C ASP A 24 28.26 10.91 -12.37
N ASP A 25 27.25 11.64 -11.88
CA ASP A 25 26.88 12.98 -12.36
C ASP A 25 26.58 13.04 -13.87
N VAL A 26 25.78 12.10 -14.37
CA VAL A 26 25.42 11.98 -15.80
C VAL A 26 23.97 12.33 -16.02
N SER A 27 23.69 13.16 -17.03
CA SER A 27 22.33 13.39 -17.53
C SER A 27 22.00 12.47 -18.71
N ILE A 28 20.89 11.75 -18.66
CA ILE A 28 20.40 10.86 -19.73
C ILE A 28 19.05 11.40 -20.22
N THR A 29 18.98 11.79 -21.50
CA THR A 29 17.78 12.36 -22.11
C THR A 29 17.34 11.55 -23.32
N GLY A 30 16.09 11.08 -23.31
CA GLY A 30 15.52 10.29 -24.40
C GLY A 30 14.63 11.05 -25.38
N PRO A 31 13.95 10.30 -26.28
CA PRO A 31 13.12 10.86 -27.35
C PRO A 31 11.69 11.26 -26.94
N GLY A 32 11.38 11.32 -25.64
CA GLY A 32 10.07 11.70 -25.11
C GLY A 32 9.26 10.49 -24.62
N ASP A 33 8.15 10.18 -25.30
CA ASP A 33 7.20 9.13 -24.90
C ASP A 33 7.63 7.71 -25.33
N GLU A 34 8.84 7.61 -25.88
CA GLU A 34 9.50 6.37 -26.30
C GLU A 34 10.84 6.19 -25.58
N GLY A 35 11.49 5.05 -25.81
CA GLY A 35 12.82 4.76 -25.29
C GLY A 35 12.89 4.43 -23.79
N THR A 36 14.02 3.85 -23.41
CA THR A 36 14.37 3.49 -22.03
C THR A 36 15.68 4.16 -21.66
N GLY A 37 15.74 4.88 -20.54
CA GLY A 37 16.97 5.56 -20.11
C GLY A 37 18.11 4.57 -19.89
N VAL A 38 17.91 3.63 -18.99
CA VAL A 38 18.86 2.55 -18.69
C VAL A 38 18.19 1.20 -18.74
N TYR A 39 18.76 0.27 -19.51
CA TYR A 39 18.29 -1.09 -19.66
C TYR A 39 19.41 -2.07 -19.29
N ALA A 40 19.14 -2.99 -18.38
CA ALA A 40 20.07 -4.04 -17.98
C ALA A 40 19.41 -5.42 -17.98
N THR A 41 20.15 -6.40 -18.49
CA THR A 41 19.80 -7.82 -18.45
C THR A 41 21.05 -8.66 -18.20
N GLY A 42 20.86 -9.96 -18.01
CA GLY A 42 21.92 -10.92 -17.67
C GLY A 42 22.56 -10.64 -16.31
N THR A 43 23.87 -10.85 -16.22
CA THR A 43 24.64 -10.61 -14.98
C THR A 43 25.21 -9.19 -14.91
N GLY A 44 24.59 -8.24 -15.62
CA GLY A 44 25.03 -6.85 -15.66
C GLY A 44 24.92 -6.16 -14.29
N ALA A 45 25.83 -5.24 -14.01
CA ALA A 45 25.73 -4.36 -12.85
C ALA A 45 25.69 -2.89 -13.30
N VAL A 46 24.69 -2.15 -12.82
CA VAL A 46 24.58 -0.71 -13.04
C VAL A 46 24.75 -0.01 -11.71
N MET A 47 25.72 0.89 -11.63
CA MET A 47 25.87 1.80 -10.50
C MET A 47 25.73 3.23 -11.02
N MET A 48 24.77 3.94 -10.47
CA MET A 48 24.43 5.32 -10.80
C MET A 48 24.53 6.17 -9.54
N LYS A 49 25.33 7.22 -9.58
CA LYS A 49 25.40 8.23 -8.54
C LYS A 49 25.06 9.58 -9.17
N GLU A 50 24.09 10.28 -8.58
CA GLU A 50 23.68 11.62 -9.03
C GLU A 50 23.33 11.65 -10.53
N VAL A 51 22.67 10.59 -11.03
CA VAL A 51 22.23 10.48 -12.43
C VAL A 51 20.81 10.98 -12.59
N ASP A 52 20.60 11.85 -13.58
CA ASP A 52 19.30 12.40 -13.94
C ASP A 52 18.81 11.83 -15.27
N ILE A 53 17.63 11.19 -15.26
CA ILE A 53 17.00 10.60 -16.43
C ILE A 53 15.73 11.37 -16.76
N SER A 54 15.57 11.80 -18.02
CA SER A 54 14.41 12.56 -18.45
C SER A 54 13.97 12.25 -19.89
N LYS A 55 12.73 12.63 -20.23
CA LYS A 55 12.13 12.47 -21.57
C LYS A 55 12.24 11.04 -22.09
N VAL A 56 11.87 10.07 -21.25
CA VAL A 56 11.84 8.66 -21.61
C VAL A 56 10.48 8.06 -21.30
N ARG A 57 10.06 7.06 -22.08
CA ARG A 57 8.89 6.25 -21.72
C ARG A 57 9.11 5.51 -20.40
N THR A 58 10.32 4.96 -20.22
CA THR A 58 10.71 4.17 -19.04
C THR A 58 12.07 4.64 -18.56
N GLY A 59 12.20 4.88 -17.26
CA GLY A 59 13.45 5.37 -16.68
C GLY A 59 14.54 4.33 -16.69
N VAL A 60 14.40 3.33 -15.81
CA VAL A 60 15.34 2.24 -15.60
C VAL A 60 14.61 0.91 -15.65
N GLU A 61 15.08 -0.02 -16.47
CA GLU A 61 14.56 -1.38 -16.55
C GLU A 61 15.69 -2.41 -16.35
N VAL A 62 15.57 -3.21 -15.29
CA VAL A 62 16.49 -4.29 -14.96
C VAL A 62 15.73 -5.60 -14.98
N ILE A 63 15.98 -6.40 -16.02
CA ILE A 63 15.37 -7.72 -16.17
C ILE A 63 16.05 -8.74 -15.25
N SER A 64 17.38 -8.66 -15.16
CA SER A 64 18.23 -9.45 -14.28
C SER A 64 19.54 -8.69 -14.01
N GLY A 65 20.16 -8.95 -12.86
CA GLY A 65 21.45 -8.33 -12.50
C GLY A 65 21.36 -7.47 -11.24
N LYS A 66 22.28 -6.50 -11.12
CA LYS A 66 22.37 -5.63 -9.94
C LYS A 66 22.20 -4.16 -10.32
N LEU A 67 21.40 -3.43 -9.55
CA LEU A 67 21.25 -1.98 -9.66
C LEU A 67 21.59 -1.30 -8.34
N ILE A 68 22.43 -0.27 -8.39
CA ILE A 68 22.58 0.68 -7.30
C ILE A 68 22.34 2.07 -7.89
N MET A 69 21.41 2.81 -7.33
CA MET A 69 21.18 4.21 -7.65
C MET A 69 21.24 5.04 -6.36
N HIS A 70 22.19 5.98 -6.31
CA HIS A 70 22.37 6.88 -5.17
C HIS A 70 22.13 8.32 -5.62
N LYS A 71 21.08 8.94 -5.07
CA LYS A 71 20.57 10.26 -5.47
C LYS A 71 20.22 10.31 -6.96
N GLY A 72 20.07 11.53 -7.50
CA GLY A 72 19.60 11.78 -8.86
C GLY A 72 18.09 11.62 -9.00
N SER A 73 17.63 11.71 -10.24
CA SER A 73 16.20 11.74 -10.56
C SER A 73 15.84 10.89 -11.77
N VAL A 74 14.59 10.42 -11.78
CA VAL A 74 14.00 9.69 -12.90
C VAL A 74 12.64 10.32 -13.22
N ALA A 75 12.59 11.10 -14.28
CA ALA A 75 11.36 11.61 -14.87
C ALA A 75 10.99 10.77 -16.10
N PHE A 76 9.80 10.18 -16.09
CA PHE A 76 9.32 9.30 -17.15
C PHE A 76 7.91 9.65 -17.61
N ASN A 77 7.60 9.32 -18.86
CA ASN A 77 6.35 9.71 -19.51
C ASN A 77 5.33 8.56 -19.65
N GLY A 78 5.72 7.32 -19.35
CA GLY A 78 4.92 6.14 -19.66
C GLY A 78 4.99 5.03 -18.61
N GLY A 79 5.61 3.91 -18.98
CA GLY A 79 5.52 2.63 -18.27
C GLY A 79 5.90 2.72 -16.79
N TYR A 80 7.21 2.79 -16.52
CA TYR A 80 7.75 2.75 -15.16
C TYR A 80 8.90 3.75 -14.98
N GLY A 81 9.02 4.30 -13.78
CA GLY A 81 10.23 5.03 -13.37
C GLY A 81 11.40 4.05 -13.22
N VAL A 82 11.27 3.09 -12.30
CA VAL A 82 12.25 2.01 -12.10
C VAL A 82 11.56 0.66 -12.07
N SER A 83 12.05 -0.30 -12.83
CA SER A 83 11.54 -1.67 -12.89
C SER A 83 12.65 -2.68 -12.62
N LEU A 84 12.41 -3.63 -11.71
CA LEU A 84 13.28 -4.77 -11.42
C LEU A 84 12.46 -6.07 -11.53
N ILE A 85 12.85 -6.99 -12.41
CA ILE A 85 12.19 -8.29 -12.56
C ILE A 85 12.98 -9.43 -11.92
N GLY A 86 14.30 -9.29 -11.82
CA GLY A 86 15.17 -10.31 -11.24
C GLY A 86 16.47 -9.70 -10.75
N GLY A 87 17.06 -10.28 -9.72
CA GLY A 87 18.26 -9.78 -9.07
C GLY A 87 17.98 -8.76 -7.96
N ASP A 88 18.96 -7.91 -7.67
CA ASP A 88 18.96 -7.03 -6.51
C ASP A 88 19.08 -5.55 -6.93
N ALA A 89 18.24 -4.69 -6.35
CA ALA A 89 18.33 -3.24 -6.52
C ALA A 89 18.38 -2.49 -5.19
N LEU A 90 19.22 -1.46 -5.12
CA LEU A 90 19.24 -0.48 -4.05
C LEU A 90 19.03 0.92 -4.64
N LEU A 91 17.93 1.58 -4.24
CA LEU A 91 17.68 2.98 -4.52
C LEU A 91 17.84 3.76 -3.20
N ASN A 92 18.69 4.79 -3.19
CA ASN A 92 18.98 5.57 -1.99
C ASN A 92 18.95 7.07 -2.30
N GLY A 93 17.92 7.78 -1.82
CA GLY A 93 17.75 9.23 -2.02
C GLY A 93 17.29 9.61 -3.43
N VAL A 94 16.67 8.69 -4.17
CA VAL A 94 16.27 8.88 -5.57
C VAL A 94 14.90 9.57 -5.65
N SER A 95 14.76 10.53 -6.57
CA SER A 95 13.46 11.13 -6.90
C SER A 95 12.88 10.51 -8.18
N ILE A 96 11.62 10.08 -8.15
CA ILE A 96 10.93 9.44 -9.27
C ILE A 96 9.64 10.20 -9.55
N THR A 97 9.51 10.76 -10.75
CA THR A 97 8.38 11.59 -11.14
C THR A 97 7.73 11.04 -12.39
N GLY A 98 6.43 10.71 -12.28
CA GLY A 98 5.63 10.17 -13.38
C GLY A 98 4.80 11.22 -14.14
N PRO A 99 4.10 10.78 -15.20
CA PRO A 99 3.38 11.66 -16.14
C PRO A 99 2.05 12.23 -15.63
N SER A 100 1.83 12.26 -14.31
CA SER A 100 0.55 12.56 -13.66
C SER A 100 -0.56 11.57 -13.99
N ASN A 101 -1.05 10.81 -12.99
CA ASN A 101 -2.19 9.87 -13.04
C ASN A 101 -2.06 8.64 -13.97
N LYS A 102 -0.93 8.49 -14.66
CA LYS A 102 -0.53 7.29 -15.41
C LYS A 102 0.80 6.76 -14.89
N GLY A 103 1.17 5.55 -15.32
CA GLY A 103 2.48 4.97 -15.05
C GLY A 103 2.68 4.53 -13.60
N THR A 104 3.74 3.76 -13.39
CA THR A 104 4.10 3.24 -12.07
C THR A 104 5.46 3.77 -11.65
N GLY A 105 5.60 4.29 -10.43
CA GLY A 105 6.88 4.80 -9.95
C GLY A 105 7.93 3.70 -9.90
N VAL A 106 7.65 2.65 -9.13
CA VAL A 106 8.53 1.48 -8.98
C VAL A 106 7.76 0.19 -9.22
N ASN A 107 8.30 -0.68 -10.08
CA ASN A 107 7.78 -2.04 -10.31
C ASN A 107 8.82 -3.08 -9.88
N VAL A 108 8.42 -4.02 -9.02
CA VAL A 108 9.25 -5.14 -8.58
C VAL A 108 8.51 -6.44 -8.89
N GLY A 109 9.04 -7.22 -9.82
CA GLY A 109 8.44 -8.47 -10.28
C GLY A 109 9.38 -9.65 -10.11
N GLY A 110 8.87 -10.84 -10.42
CA GLY A 110 9.63 -12.09 -10.46
C GLY A 110 10.37 -12.37 -9.15
N GLU A 111 11.67 -12.65 -9.27
CA GLU A 111 12.55 -12.90 -8.14
C GLU A 111 13.25 -11.62 -7.63
N GLY A 112 12.83 -10.45 -8.14
CA GLY A 112 13.42 -9.17 -7.79
C GLY A 112 13.35 -8.85 -6.30
N LYS A 113 14.46 -8.34 -5.77
CA LYS A 113 14.57 -7.80 -4.42
C LYS A 113 15.02 -6.36 -4.48
N MET A 114 14.18 -5.44 -4.03
CA MET A 114 14.48 -4.02 -4.07
C MET A 114 14.45 -3.41 -2.68
N MET A 115 15.52 -2.70 -2.32
CA MET A 115 15.57 -1.82 -1.17
C MET A 115 15.49 -0.37 -1.64
N MET A 116 14.57 0.39 -1.05
CA MET A 116 14.35 1.81 -1.28
C MET A 116 14.57 2.54 0.03
N LYS A 117 15.58 3.40 0.08
CA LYS A 117 15.87 4.27 1.20
C LYS A 117 15.67 5.72 0.79
N ASP A 118 14.83 6.45 1.52
CA ASP A 118 14.58 7.88 1.30
C ASP A 118 14.20 8.22 -0.17
N VAL A 119 13.42 7.33 -0.79
CA VAL A 119 12.97 7.49 -2.18
C VAL A 119 11.68 8.32 -2.22
N ASN A 120 11.62 9.30 -3.11
CA ASN A 120 10.45 10.16 -3.28
C ASN A 120 9.79 9.84 -4.62
N ILE A 121 8.56 9.34 -4.59
CA ILE A 121 7.76 9.02 -5.78
C ILE A 121 6.62 10.04 -5.88
N SER A 122 6.41 10.63 -7.05
CA SER A 122 5.33 11.61 -7.26
C SER A 122 4.70 11.52 -8.64
N GLY A 123 3.46 12.01 -8.77
CA GLY A 123 2.81 12.16 -10.07
C GLY A 123 2.45 10.83 -10.77
N VAL A 124 2.33 9.72 -10.05
CA VAL A 124 2.08 8.41 -10.64
C VAL A 124 0.65 7.90 -10.45
N GLN A 125 0.27 6.90 -11.24
CA GLN A 125 -0.95 6.13 -11.03
C GLN A 125 -0.79 5.14 -9.88
N THR A 126 0.34 4.44 -9.89
CA THR A 126 0.75 3.47 -8.87
C THR A 126 2.11 3.89 -8.32
N GLY A 127 2.22 4.08 -7.01
CA GLY A 127 3.50 4.36 -6.36
C GLY A 127 4.49 3.21 -6.54
N VAL A 128 4.20 2.10 -5.87
CA VAL A 128 5.01 0.87 -5.91
C VAL A 128 4.12 -0.33 -6.24
N TRP A 129 4.52 -1.12 -7.23
CA TRP A 129 3.86 -2.37 -7.60
C TRP A 129 4.79 -3.56 -7.39
N VAL A 130 4.41 -4.47 -6.50
CA VAL A 130 5.14 -5.71 -6.20
C VAL A 130 4.31 -6.91 -6.65
N LYS A 131 4.91 -7.84 -7.40
CA LYS A 131 4.20 -8.99 -7.96
C LYS A 131 5.07 -10.23 -8.13
N ASN A 132 4.42 -11.38 -8.33
CA ASN A 132 5.05 -12.65 -8.72
C ASN A 132 6.11 -13.17 -7.75
N GLY A 133 5.95 -12.95 -6.44
CA GLY A 133 6.88 -13.45 -5.42
C GLY A 133 8.03 -12.50 -5.06
N ALA A 134 8.08 -11.33 -5.69
CA ALA A 134 9.09 -10.30 -5.46
C ALA A 134 9.07 -9.75 -4.02
N ASN A 135 10.16 -9.08 -3.65
CA ASN A 135 10.32 -8.46 -2.33
C ASN A 135 10.71 -6.99 -2.45
N ALA A 136 9.98 -6.10 -1.77
CA ALA A 136 10.30 -4.69 -1.68
C ALA A 136 10.43 -4.24 -0.23
N ILE A 137 11.49 -3.49 0.08
CA ILE A 137 11.70 -2.88 1.39
C ILE A 137 11.78 -1.36 1.19
N LEU A 138 10.95 -0.61 1.89
CA LEU A 138 10.89 0.84 1.86
C LEU A 138 11.22 1.38 3.24
N MET A 139 12.24 2.23 3.33
CA MET A 139 12.68 2.86 4.56
C MET A 139 12.77 4.38 4.36
N GLY A 140 11.87 5.12 5.01
CA GLY A 140 11.74 6.56 4.78
C GLY A 140 11.10 6.90 3.44
N GLY A 141 11.25 8.16 3.02
CA GLY A 141 10.74 8.65 1.74
C GLY A 141 9.23 8.92 1.69
N GLU A 142 8.76 9.31 0.52
CA GLU A 142 7.37 9.67 0.25
C GLU A 142 6.83 8.98 -1.01
N ILE A 143 5.56 8.54 -0.95
CA ILE A 143 4.79 8.07 -2.09
C ILE A 143 3.59 8.99 -2.30
N GLY A 144 3.72 9.91 -3.25
CA GLY A 144 2.64 10.73 -3.77
C GLY A 144 2.01 10.09 -5.02
N PHE A 145 0.71 9.80 -4.97
CA PHE A 145 -0.01 9.22 -6.11
C PHE A 145 -1.36 9.89 -6.36
N LYS A 146 -1.79 9.85 -7.63
CA LYS A 146 -3.07 10.43 -8.08
C LYS A 146 -4.02 9.38 -8.66
N GLY A 147 -3.51 8.22 -9.03
CA GLY A 147 -4.28 7.15 -9.66
C GLY A 147 -4.89 6.18 -8.65
N TYR A 148 -4.61 4.89 -8.85
CA TYR A 148 -5.29 3.82 -8.14
C TYR A 148 -4.61 3.40 -6.85
N TYR A 149 -3.27 3.37 -6.81
CA TYR A 149 -2.56 2.69 -5.73
C TYR A 149 -1.35 3.46 -5.20
N GLY A 150 -1.20 3.53 -3.87
CA GLY A 150 0.08 3.90 -3.27
C GLY A 150 1.05 2.73 -3.40
N VAL A 151 0.72 1.62 -2.75
CA VAL A 151 1.40 0.33 -2.85
C VAL A 151 0.40 -0.74 -3.27
N TYR A 152 0.73 -1.45 -4.34
CA TYR A 152 -0.04 -2.60 -4.81
C TYR A 152 0.81 -3.86 -4.76
N LEU A 153 0.37 -4.85 -3.99
CA LEU A 153 1.01 -6.15 -3.82
C LEU A 153 0.09 -7.24 -4.40
N ILE A 154 0.60 -8.04 -5.34
CA ILE A 154 -0.07 -9.24 -5.86
C ILE A 154 0.86 -10.44 -5.68
N GLY A 155 0.82 -11.03 -4.49
CA GLY A 155 1.82 -12.00 -4.03
C GLY A 155 3.20 -11.37 -3.77
N GLY A 156 4.12 -12.12 -3.18
CA GLY A 156 5.40 -11.59 -2.71
C GLY A 156 5.28 -10.91 -1.34
N ASN A 157 6.25 -10.05 -1.01
CA ASN A 157 6.30 -9.36 0.28
C ASN A 157 6.68 -7.88 0.14
N ALA A 158 6.11 -7.04 0.99
CA ALA A 158 6.54 -5.65 1.16
C ALA A 158 6.77 -5.31 2.64
N ALA A 159 7.88 -4.65 2.94
CA ALA A 159 8.16 -4.08 4.25
C ALA A 159 8.26 -2.55 4.13
N LEU A 160 7.55 -1.83 4.99
CA LEU A 160 7.52 -0.37 5.01
C LEU A 160 7.89 0.12 6.40
N LYS A 161 8.83 1.06 6.49
CA LYS A 161 9.21 1.70 7.75
C LYS A 161 9.36 3.20 7.56
N ASN A 162 8.69 4.01 8.38
CA ASN A 162 8.78 5.48 8.32
C ASN A 162 8.39 6.07 6.95
N VAL A 163 7.49 5.43 6.21
CA VAL A 163 7.07 5.88 4.88
C VAL A 163 5.88 6.84 5.01
N ARG A 164 5.94 7.96 4.29
CA ARG A 164 4.77 8.85 4.12
C ARG A 164 4.09 8.57 2.80
N MET A 165 2.77 8.52 2.80
CA MET A 165 1.98 8.39 1.56
C MET A 165 0.95 9.49 1.48
N THR A 166 0.86 10.12 0.31
CA THR A 166 -0.05 11.24 0.06
C THR A 166 -0.92 10.92 -1.16
N TYR A 167 -2.23 10.90 -0.97
CA TYR A 167 -3.17 10.79 -2.08
C TYR A 167 -3.69 12.17 -2.47
N MET A 168 -3.52 12.52 -3.74
CA MET A 168 -3.88 13.83 -4.31
C MET A 168 -4.92 13.72 -5.43
N GLY A 169 -5.46 12.52 -5.67
CA GLY A 169 -6.47 12.29 -6.71
C GLY A 169 -7.90 12.50 -6.21
N SER A 170 -8.86 12.31 -7.10
CA SER A 170 -10.30 12.47 -6.84
C SER A 170 -11.08 11.16 -6.72
N ASN A 171 -10.42 10.01 -6.91
CA ASN A 171 -11.06 8.70 -6.87
C ASN A 171 -11.25 8.22 -5.42
N LYS A 172 -12.50 8.08 -5.00
CA LYS A 172 -12.89 7.54 -3.68
C LYS A 172 -12.43 6.09 -3.45
N THR A 173 -12.20 5.33 -4.51
CA THR A 173 -11.80 3.92 -4.44
C THR A 173 -10.31 3.70 -4.65
N ALA A 174 -9.50 4.75 -4.77
CA ALA A 174 -8.05 4.61 -4.74
C ALA A 174 -7.61 3.99 -3.40
N GLU A 175 -6.61 3.12 -3.40
CA GLU A 175 -6.19 2.36 -2.22
C GLU A 175 -4.74 2.72 -1.89
N PHE A 176 -4.45 3.23 -0.69
CA PHE A 176 -3.06 3.52 -0.30
C PHE A 176 -2.23 2.24 -0.24
N ILE A 177 -2.79 1.17 0.34
CA ILE A 177 -2.17 -0.15 0.36
C ILE A 177 -3.19 -1.20 -0.09
N LYS A 178 -2.94 -1.81 -1.26
CA LYS A 178 -3.71 -2.94 -1.78
C LYS A 178 -2.89 -4.23 -1.71
N VAL A 179 -3.43 -5.25 -1.04
CA VAL A 179 -2.78 -6.55 -0.85
C VAL A 179 -3.67 -7.66 -1.37
N LYS A 180 -3.22 -8.33 -2.43
CA LYS A 180 -3.86 -9.50 -3.03
C LYS A 180 -2.93 -10.71 -2.89
N GLY A 181 -3.10 -11.46 -1.80
CA GLY A 181 -2.12 -12.46 -1.36
C GLY A 181 -0.79 -11.83 -0.88
N GLY A 182 0.15 -12.66 -0.42
CA GLY A 182 1.43 -12.20 0.11
C GLY A 182 1.34 -11.56 1.49
N ILE A 183 2.41 -10.86 1.89
CA ILE A 183 2.55 -10.24 3.22
C ILE A 183 2.99 -8.78 3.09
N VAL A 184 2.34 -7.89 3.83
CA VAL A 184 2.84 -6.54 4.11
C VAL A 184 3.12 -6.39 5.60
N ILE A 185 4.29 -5.86 5.94
CA ILE A 185 4.61 -5.38 7.29
C ILE A 185 4.87 -3.88 7.18
N ALA A 186 4.15 -3.08 7.95
CA ALA A 186 4.33 -1.64 7.98
C ALA A 186 4.50 -1.13 9.42
N GLU A 187 5.54 -0.34 9.64
CA GLU A 187 5.91 0.26 10.91
C GLU A 187 6.00 1.79 10.73
N ASP A 188 5.31 2.53 11.58
CA ASP A 188 5.36 4.00 11.65
C ASP A 188 5.09 4.68 10.30
N ILE A 189 4.08 4.21 9.57
CA ILE A 189 3.68 4.80 8.30
C ILE A 189 2.58 5.86 8.50
N ILE A 190 2.64 6.93 7.73
CA ILE A 190 1.63 7.99 7.73
C ILE A 190 0.97 8.03 6.35
N ILE A 191 -0.34 7.81 6.33
CA ILE A 191 -1.20 7.87 5.14
C ILE A 191 -2.06 9.11 5.24
N THR A 192 -1.97 10.01 4.26
CA THR A 192 -2.73 11.26 4.23
C THR A 192 -3.50 11.39 2.92
N SER A 193 -4.81 11.54 3.01
CA SER A 193 -5.62 11.98 1.87
C SER A 193 -5.81 13.49 1.95
N THR A 194 -5.42 14.23 0.91
CA THR A 194 -5.60 15.70 0.88
C THR A 194 -6.92 16.12 0.24
N THR A 195 -7.68 15.15 -0.28
CA THR A 195 -8.97 15.36 -0.96
C THR A 195 -10.10 14.65 -0.23
N ASP A 196 -9.77 14.05 0.90
CA ASP A 196 -10.57 13.13 1.69
C ASP A 196 -11.20 11.95 0.91
N ASN A 197 -10.60 11.61 -0.22
CA ASN A 197 -10.93 10.44 -1.01
C ASN A 197 -9.98 9.29 -0.66
N GLY A 198 -10.19 8.14 -1.29
CA GLY A 198 -9.35 6.97 -1.13
C GLY A 198 -9.64 6.16 0.13
N GLN A 199 -9.19 4.92 0.08
CA GLN A 199 -9.26 3.94 1.13
C GLN A 199 -7.84 3.68 1.65
N GLY A 200 -7.66 3.62 2.97
CA GLY A 200 -6.36 3.33 3.57
C GLY A 200 -5.82 1.97 3.13
N ILE A 201 -6.38 0.88 3.66
CA ILE A 201 -5.86 -0.47 3.40
C ILE A 201 -6.94 -1.38 2.82
N SER A 202 -6.53 -2.28 1.93
CA SER A 202 -7.41 -3.26 1.31
C SER A 202 -6.70 -4.60 1.18
N VAL A 203 -7.31 -5.66 1.73
CA VAL A 203 -6.68 -6.98 1.84
C VAL A 203 -7.62 -8.05 1.33
N ASN A 204 -7.17 -8.82 0.35
CA ASN A 204 -7.93 -9.94 -0.18
C ASN A 204 -7.06 -11.13 -0.63
N ASN A 205 -7.72 -12.21 -1.04
CA ASN A 205 -7.10 -13.41 -1.61
C ASN A 205 -5.98 -14.01 -0.74
N GLY A 206 -6.23 -14.15 0.56
CA GLY A 206 -5.29 -14.68 1.55
C GLY A 206 -4.18 -13.71 1.97
N GLY A 207 -4.26 -12.44 1.57
CA GLY A 207 -3.31 -11.41 1.94
C GLY A 207 -3.21 -11.22 3.46
N ARG A 208 -2.01 -10.91 3.95
CA ARG A 208 -1.76 -10.64 5.37
C ARG A 208 -1.07 -9.31 5.55
N VAL A 209 -1.55 -8.51 6.49
CA VAL A 209 -0.97 -7.20 6.80
C VAL A 209 -0.75 -7.07 8.30
N TRP A 210 0.47 -6.69 8.68
CA TRP A 210 0.80 -6.27 10.04
C TRP A 210 1.13 -4.77 10.03
N LEU A 211 0.45 -4.00 10.86
CA LEU A 211 0.61 -2.57 11.02
C LEU A 211 1.00 -2.27 12.46
N THR A 212 2.05 -1.49 12.66
CA THR A 212 2.48 -0.99 13.97
C THR A 212 2.68 0.52 13.87
N GLY A 213 1.98 1.29 14.71
CA GLY A 213 2.11 2.76 14.71
C GLY A 213 1.64 3.45 13.42
N THR A 214 0.73 2.82 12.67
CA THR A 214 0.21 3.36 11.39
C THR A 214 -0.88 4.40 11.62
N ASP A 215 -0.75 5.56 10.99
CA ASP A 215 -1.76 6.62 11.02
C ASP A 215 -2.44 6.82 9.66
N LEU A 216 -3.76 6.66 9.61
CA LEU A 216 -4.60 7.05 8.48
C LEU A 216 -5.24 8.41 8.79
N LYS A 217 -4.99 9.41 7.94
CA LYS A 217 -5.45 10.80 8.11
C LYS A 217 -6.37 11.21 6.97
N GLY A 218 -7.64 11.44 7.29
CA GLY A 218 -8.64 11.98 6.36
C GLY A 218 -9.07 11.01 5.26
N VAL A 219 -8.93 9.70 5.41
CA VAL A 219 -9.32 8.77 4.35
C VAL A 219 -10.85 8.66 4.21
N HIS A 220 -11.35 8.36 3.02
CA HIS A 220 -12.78 8.10 2.83
C HIS A 220 -13.18 6.80 3.53
N LYS A 221 -12.39 5.75 3.40
CA LYS A 221 -12.58 4.44 4.06
C LYS A 221 -11.29 4.04 4.76
N GLY A 222 -11.37 3.48 5.97
CA GLY A 222 -10.16 3.03 6.67
C GLY A 222 -9.59 1.75 6.06
N MET A 223 -10.22 0.60 6.33
CA MET A 223 -9.75 -0.71 5.89
C MET A 223 -10.88 -1.60 5.34
N THR A 224 -10.59 -2.35 4.28
CA THR A 224 -11.48 -3.38 3.72
C THR A 224 -10.76 -4.72 3.66
N ILE A 225 -11.36 -5.76 4.23
CA ILE A 225 -10.81 -7.10 4.23
C ILE A 225 -11.85 -8.07 3.67
N THR A 226 -11.48 -8.77 2.60
CA THR A 226 -12.28 -9.84 1.99
C THR A 226 -11.40 -11.05 1.74
N GLU A 227 -11.45 -12.06 2.62
CA GLU A 227 -10.55 -13.21 2.57
C GLU A 227 -9.10 -12.83 2.87
N GLY A 228 -8.83 -12.24 4.03
CA GLY A 228 -7.47 -11.85 4.42
C GLY A 228 -7.31 -11.72 5.92
N SER A 229 -6.15 -11.25 6.36
CA SER A 229 -5.94 -10.90 7.76
C SER A 229 -5.20 -9.59 7.94
N VAL A 230 -5.63 -8.81 8.94
CA VAL A 230 -4.97 -7.58 9.37
C VAL A 230 -4.73 -7.66 10.86
N ARG A 231 -3.51 -7.33 11.28
CA ARG A 231 -3.18 -7.01 12.68
C ARG A 231 -2.70 -5.56 12.73
N MET A 232 -3.30 -4.75 13.59
CA MET A 232 -2.89 -3.37 13.82
C MET A 232 -2.65 -3.13 15.31
N GLU A 233 -1.47 -2.61 15.62
CA GLU A 233 -1.00 -2.31 16.97
C GLU A 233 -0.66 -0.82 17.08
N GLY A 234 -1.36 -0.10 17.95
CA GLY A 234 -1.24 1.35 18.05
C GLY A 234 -1.74 2.10 16.79
N GLY A 235 -1.44 3.39 16.72
CA GLY A 235 -1.81 4.26 15.60
C GLY A 235 -3.28 4.68 15.58
N GLU A 236 -3.64 5.47 14.56
CA GLU A 236 -4.97 6.03 14.39
C GLU A 236 -5.61 5.69 13.03
N ILE A 237 -6.92 5.41 13.05
CA ILE A 237 -7.78 5.36 11.86
C ILE A 237 -8.71 6.56 11.88
N ASN A 238 -8.35 7.61 11.14
CA ASN A 238 -9.22 8.76 10.92
C ASN A 238 -9.92 8.65 9.56
N PHE A 239 -11.25 8.53 9.57
CA PHE A 239 -12.04 8.37 8.35
C PHE A 239 -13.29 9.25 8.35
N LYS A 240 -13.81 9.55 7.16
CA LYS A 240 -15.01 10.39 7.01
C LYS A 240 -16.17 9.77 6.22
N GLY A 241 -15.88 8.72 5.44
CA GLY A 241 -16.86 8.07 4.58
C GLY A 241 -17.57 6.93 5.28
N ASP A 242 -17.79 5.85 4.53
CA ASP A 242 -18.74 4.80 4.92
C ASP A 242 -18.29 4.01 6.16
N TYR A 243 -17.00 3.69 6.27
CA TYR A 243 -16.52 2.85 7.36
C TYR A 243 -15.04 3.01 7.70
N GLY A 244 -14.73 2.72 8.97
CA GLY A 244 -13.36 2.60 9.47
C GLY A 244 -12.77 1.24 9.15
N VAL A 245 -13.49 0.15 9.45
CA VAL A 245 -13.09 -1.22 9.12
C VAL A 245 -14.30 -1.99 8.59
N TYR A 246 -14.15 -2.60 7.41
CA TYR A 246 -15.10 -3.54 6.84
C TYR A 246 -14.45 -4.91 6.68
N LEU A 247 -14.94 -5.91 7.40
CA LEU A 247 -14.51 -7.30 7.30
C LEU A 247 -15.64 -8.15 6.72
N ASN A 248 -15.38 -8.78 5.59
CA ASN A 248 -16.27 -9.73 4.93
C ASN A 248 -15.46 -10.98 4.59
N GLN A 249 -15.32 -11.85 5.59
CA GLN A 249 -14.41 -13.01 5.65
C GLN A 249 -12.94 -12.69 5.98
N GLY A 250 -12.36 -13.47 6.90
CA GLY A 250 -10.99 -13.31 7.38
C GLY A 250 -10.90 -12.95 8.87
N GLY A 251 -9.78 -12.34 9.25
CA GLY A 251 -9.50 -11.93 10.63
C GLY A 251 -8.97 -10.51 10.75
N VAL A 252 -9.45 -9.75 11.74
CA VAL A 252 -8.86 -8.46 12.11
C VAL A 252 -8.53 -8.45 13.59
N ALA A 253 -7.29 -8.08 13.93
CA ALA A 253 -6.88 -7.80 15.29
C ALA A 253 -6.54 -6.30 15.41
N LEU A 254 -7.21 -5.59 16.33
CA LEU A 254 -6.94 -4.18 16.65
C LEU A 254 -6.49 -4.09 18.12
N ILE A 255 -5.27 -3.61 18.36
CA ILE A 255 -4.69 -3.54 19.71
C ILE A 255 -4.23 -2.11 19.97
N ALA A 256 -4.81 -1.46 20.98
CA ALA A 256 -4.51 -0.07 21.34
C ALA A 256 -4.68 0.92 20.16
N VAL A 257 -5.63 0.64 19.26
CA VAL A 257 -5.92 1.48 18.10
C VAL A 257 -6.93 2.55 18.48
N LYS A 258 -6.70 3.79 18.02
CA LYS A 258 -7.69 4.87 18.09
C LYS A 258 -8.40 5.01 16.75
N MET A 259 -9.70 5.18 16.77
CA MET A 259 -10.50 5.46 15.59
C MET A 259 -11.30 6.73 15.80
N THR A 260 -11.24 7.65 14.83
CA THR A 260 -11.96 8.92 14.89
C THR A 260 -12.75 9.13 13.61
N TYR A 261 -14.03 9.44 13.75
CA TYR A 261 -14.89 9.80 12.64
C TYR A 261 -14.96 11.32 12.48
N THR A 262 -14.66 11.80 11.28
CA THR A 262 -14.64 13.24 10.95
C THR A 262 -15.70 13.63 9.93
N GLY A 263 -16.57 12.69 9.54
CA GLY A 263 -17.70 12.96 8.67
C GLY A 263 -18.95 13.39 9.45
N ASN A 264 -20.10 13.39 8.77
CA ASN A 264 -21.38 13.86 9.29
C ASN A 264 -22.55 12.89 8.98
N ASN A 265 -22.26 11.61 8.77
CA ASN A 265 -23.25 10.58 8.45
C ASN A 265 -23.49 9.63 9.64
N ASN A 266 -24.72 9.62 10.16
CA ASN A 266 -25.13 8.71 11.24
C ASN A 266 -25.06 7.23 10.86
N LYS A 267 -25.05 6.91 9.57
CA LYS A 267 -24.94 5.53 9.06
C LYS A 267 -23.49 5.07 8.84
N ALA A 268 -22.50 5.92 9.05
CA ALA A 268 -21.10 5.50 8.97
C ALA A 268 -20.81 4.44 10.03
N GLU A 269 -19.96 3.47 9.73
CA GLU A 269 -19.71 2.32 10.60
C GLU A 269 -18.24 2.27 10.99
N PHE A 270 -17.90 2.41 12.27
CA PHE A 270 -16.51 2.27 12.70
C PHE A 270 -15.99 0.87 12.38
N ILE A 271 -16.75 -0.16 12.73
CA ILE A 271 -16.41 -1.54 12.42
C ILE A 271 -17.67 -2.28 11.93
N ARG A 272 -17.63 -2.77 10.69
CA ARG A 272 -18.64 -3.68 10.13
C ARG A 272 -18.05 -5.05 9.85
N ILE A 273 -18.76 -6.08 10.29
CA ILE A 273 -18.32 -7.47 10.22
C ILE A 273 -19.45 -8.29 9.63
N VAL A 274 -19.15 -8.98 8.53
CA VAL A 274 -20.07 -9.85 7.80
C VAL A 274 -19.42 -11.22 7.69
N GLY A 275 -20.00 -12.22 8.35
CA GLY A 275 -19.60 -13.62 8.20
C GLY A 275 -20.53 -14.36 7.24
N GLU A 276 -20.85 -15.60 7.59
CA GLU A 276 -21.93 -16.37 6.98
C GLU A 276 -22.86 -16.92 8.06
N ASP A 277 -24.17 -16.75 7.84
CA ASP A 277 -25.20 -17.27 8.71
C ASP A 277 -25.29 -18.80 8.59
N THR A 278 -24.74 -19.51 9.57
CA THR A 278 -24.73 -20.99 9.57
C THR A 278 -25.90 -21.59 10.34
N THR A 279 -26.92 -20.80 10.73
CA THR A 279 -28.07 -21.34 11.48
C THR A 279 -29.02 -22.14 10.59
N ASN A 280 -28.96 -21.97 9.27
CA ASN A 280 -29.75 -22.73 8.30
C ASN A 280 -28.88 -23.82 7.64
N ALA A 281 -28.89 -25.03 8.22
CA ALA A 281 -28.08 -26.16 7.78
C ALA A 281 -28.42 -26.74 6.38
N VAL A 282 -29.44 -26.20 5.69
CA VAL A 282 -30.03 -26.78 4.46
C VAL A 282 -29.29 -26.34 3.18
N GLU A 283 -28.54 -25.24 3.19
CA GLU A 283 -27.81 -24.74 2.01
C GLU A 283 -26.30 -25.10 2.01
N LYS A 284 -25.92 -26.24 2.60
CA LYS A 284 -24.53 -26.75 2.55
C LYS A 284 -24.19 -27.40 1.21
N THR A 285 -24.40 -26.69 0.10
CA THR A 285 -23.96 -27.13 -1.24
C THR A 285 -22.67 -26.42 -1.63
N GLY A 286 -21.54 -26.95 -1.18
CA GLY A 286 -20.22 -26.69 -1.77
C GLY A 286 -19.61 -25.28 -1.62
N LYS A 287 -20.22 -24.35 -0.87
CA LYS A 287 -19.63 -23.02 -0.59
C LYS A 287 -18.68 -23.09 0.61
N VAL A 288 -17.52 -22.45 0.49
CA VAL A 288 -16.55 -22.29 1.60
C VAL A 288 -17.16 -21.36 2.66
N GLN A 289 -17.20 -21.83 3.91
CA GLN A 289 -17.77 -21.09 5.03
C GLN A 289 -17.05 -19.74 5.25
N LYS A 290 -17.78 -18.61 5.23
CA LYS A 290 -17.20 -17.28 5.49
C LYS A 290 -17.04 -17.04 6.98
N ASN A 291 -15.88 -17.39 7.52
CA ASN A 291 -15.52 -17.04 8.88
C ASN A 291 -15.00 -15.60 8.91
N ALA A 292 -15.67 -14.72 9.66
CA ALA A 292 -15.25 -13.34 9.91
C ALA A 292 -15.09 -13.10 11.41
N VAL A 293 -13.86 -12.83 11.85
CA VAL A 293 -13.53 -12.66 13.27
C VAL A 293 -12.80 -11.34 13.51
N VAL A 294 -13.27 -10.56 14.48
CA VAL A 294 -12.57 -9.39 14.99
C VAL A 294 -12.18 -9.60 16.44
N VAL A 295 -10.93 -9.33 16.77
CA VAL A 295 -10.46 -9.21 18.15
C VAL A 295 -9.98 -7.78 18.35
N ALA A 296 -10.60 -7.07 19.29
CA ALA A 296 -10.19 -5.70 19.62
C ALA A 296 -9.86 -5.58 21.10
N SER A 297 -8.66 -5.09 21.40
CA SER A 297 -8.17 -4.85 22.76
C SER A 297 -7.76 -3.41 22.91
N HIS A 298 -8.26 -2.74 23.96
CA HIS A 298 -7.98 -1.33 24.24
C HIS A 298 -8.30 -0.41 23.04
N LEU A 299 -9.35 -0.76 22.29
CA LEU A 299 -9.85 0.02 21.17
C LEU A 299 -10.53 1.30 21.67
N THR A 300 -10.17 2.45 21.10
CA THR A 300 -10.84 3.73 21.37
C THR A 300 -11.57 4.20 20.12
N ILE A 301 -12.85 4.55 20.25
CA ILE A 301 -13.71 5.08 19.18
C ILE A 301 -14.25 6.45 19.60
N ASP A 302 -14.10 7.45 18.74
CA ASP A 302 -14.73 8.76 18.86
C ASP A 302 -15.55 9.11 17.62
N GLY A 303 -16.88 9.11 17.79
CA GLY A 303 -17.88 9.30 16.73
C GLY A 303 -18.15 10.74 16.31
N ASN A 304 -17.66 11.74 17.06
CA ASN A 304 -17.99 13.15 16.83
C ASN A 304 -19.52 13.43 16.75
N GLY A 305 -20.32 12.71 17.52
CA GLY A 305 -21.79 12.76 17.53
C GLY A 305 -22.49 11.90 16.47
N TYR A 306 -21.72 11.24 15.58
CA TYR A 306 -22.23 10.46 14.45
C TYR A 306 -21.79 8.98 14.54
N GLY A 307 -22.28 8.19 13.58
CA GLY A 307 -21.81 6.83 13.30
C GLY A 307 -22.29 5.73 14.25
N GLN A 308 -22.29 4.52 13.72
CA GLN A 308 -22.44 3.26 14.44
C GLN A 308 -21.06 2.75 14.85
N GLY A 309 -20.86 2.49 16.14
CA GLY A 309 -19.62 1.93 16.67
C GLY A 309 -19.31 0.54 16.10
N MET A 310 -20.18 -0.45 16.28
CA MET A 310 -19.98 -1.76 15.67
C MET A 310 -21.25 -2.34 15.07
N ARG A 311 -21.15 -2.92 13.88
CA ARG A 311 -22.21 -3.70 13.24
C ARG A 311 -21.74 -5.12 12.96
N VAL A 312 -22.35 -6.10 13.60
CA VAL A 312 -22.02 -7.53 13.47
C VAL A 312 -23.20 -8.24 12.83
N VAL A 313 -23.00 -8.78 11.63
CA VAL A 313 -24.04 -9.47 10.88
C VAL A 313 -23.60 -10.87 10.46
N ASP A 314 -24.59 -11.76 10.34
CA ASP A 314 -24.50 -13.08 9.68
C ASP A 314 -23.26 -13.88 10.11
N GLY A 315 -23.30 -14.52 11.28
CA GLY A 315 -22.20 -15.38 11.76
C GLY A 315 -20.89 -14.68 12.11
N GLY A 316 -20.78 -13.36 11.91
CA GLY A 316 -19.64 -12.56 12.34
C GLY A 316 -19.39 -12.68 13.86
N ARG A 317 -18.12 -12.77 14.25
CA ARG A 317 -17.71 -12.98 15.65
C ARG A 317 -16.77 -11.89 16.13
N VAL A 318 -17.00 -11.40 17.34
CA VAL A 318 -16.19 -10.35 17.94
C VAL A 318 -15.78 -10.71 19.35
N VAL A 319 -14.52 -10.48 19.68
CA VAL A 319 -14.02 -10.42 21.06
C VAL A 319 -13.57 -9.01 21.36
N LEU A 320 -14.16 -8.39 22.39
CA LEU A 320 -13.81 -7.05 22.86
C LEU A 320 -13.16 -7.13 24.25
N ILE A 321 -12.01 -6.46 24.40
CA ILE A 321 -11.27 -6.37 25.66
C ILE A 321 -11.08 -4.88 25.97
N LYS A 322 -11.73 -4.39 27.03
CA LYS A 322 -11.67 -2.97 27.46
C LYS A 322 -11.86 -1.93 26.32
N PRO A 323 -12.93 -2.01 25.52
CA PRO A 323 -13.22 -0.96 24.56
C PRO A 323 -13.64 0.35 25.25
N ASN A 324 -13.34 1.49 24.60
CA ASN A 324 -13.87 2.81 24.97
C ASN A 324 -14.56 3.45 23.76
N TYR A 325 -15.84 3.81 23.90
CA TYR A 325 -16.66 4.38 22.84
C TYR A 325 -17.20 5.73 23.35
N THR A 326 -16.87 6.81 22.66
CA THR A 326 -17.29 8.17 23.00
C THR A 326 -17.98 8.85 21.81
N ASN A 327 -18.94 9.72 22.10
CA ASN A 327 -19.60 10.58 21.11
C ASN A 327 -20.10 9.83 19.86
N ILE A 328 -20.64 8.64 20.01
CA ILE A 328 -21.19 7.84 18.89
C ILE A 328 -22.72 7.94 18.85
N TYR A 329 -23.30 7.86 17.65
CA TYR A 329 -24.76 7.85 17.50
C TYR A 329 -25.37 6.54 18.00
N ASN A 330 -24.78 5.39 17.61
CA ASN A 330 -25.18 4.07 18.10
C ASN A 330 -23.96 3.26 18.57
N GLY A 331 -24.11 2.52 19.67
CA GLY A 331 -23.08 1.64 20.25
C GLY A 331 -22.75 0.43 19.38
N MET A 332 -23.54 -0.63 19.54
CA MET A 332 -23.38 -1.87 18.78
C MET A 332 -24.73 -2.33 18.23
N ALA A 333 -24.74 -2.84 17.00
CA ALA A 333 -25.87 -3.48 16.37
C ALA A 333 -25.48 -4.91 15.96
N ILE A 334 -26.21 -5.91 16.46
CA ILE A 334 -25.90 -7.33 16.26
C ILE A 334 -27.11 -8.00 15.61
N THR A 335 -26.91 -8.66 14.47
CA THR A 335 -27.96 -9.40 13.75
C THR A 335 -27.40 -10.75 13.32
N LYS A 336 -27.81 -11.82 14.00
CA LYS A 336 -27.31 -13.19 13.76
C LYS A 336 -25.78 -13.35 13.89
N GLY A 337 -25.12 -12.49 14.65
CA GLY A 337 -23.70 -12.55 14.98
C GLY A 337 -23.45 -12.79 16.46
N THR A 338 -22.18 -12.79 16.88
CA THR A 338 -21.80 -12.95 18.30
C THR A 338 -20.75 -11.92 18.72
N VAL A 339 -20.96 -11.32 19.89
CA VAL A 339 -19.99 -10.42 20.54
C VAL A 339 -19.74 -10.93 21.95
N GLN A 340 -18.47 -11.14 22.30
CA GLN A 340 -18.04 -11.52 23.64
C GLN A 340 -17.15 -10.42 24.23
N GLY A 341 -17.58 -9.84 25.34
CA GLY A 341 -16.73 -8.99 26.17
C GLY A 341 -15.87 -9.83 27.11
N ARG A 342 -14.60 -9.47 27.29
CA ARG A 342 -13.74 -10.02 28.35
C ARG A 342 -13.23 -8.91 29.25
N ARG A 343 -13.22 -9.18 30.56
CA ARG A 343 -12.44 -8.43 31.55
C ARG A 343 -11.10 -9.13 31.68
N ASP A 344 -10.02 -8.38 31.87
CA ASP A 344 -8.71 -8.97 32.15
C ASP A 344 -8.86 -9.87 33.38
N HIS A 345 -8.63 -11.17 33.20
CA HIS A 345 -8.34 -12.02 34.32
C HIS A 345 -6.87 -11.76 34.64
N PHE A 346 -6.66 -11.07 35.76
CA PHE A 346 -5.36 -10.92 36.43
C PHE A 346 -4.74 -12.30 36.69
#